data_AF-A0AAD7HWK3-F1
#
_entry.id   AF-A0AAD7HWK3-F1
#
_cell.length_a   1.000
_cell.length_b   1.000
_cell.length_c   1.000
_cell.angle_alpha   90.00
_cell.angle_beta   90.00
_cell.angle_gamma   90.00
#
_symmetry.space_group_name_H-M   'P 1'
#
loop_
_entity.id
_entity.type
_entity.pdbx_description
1 polymer ?
#
loop_
_entity_poly.entity_id
_entity_poly.type
_entity_poly.pdbx_seq_one_letter_code
_entity_poly.pdbx_strand_id
1 'polypeptide(L)'
;MLRGLFTLAALVIGLLPLLSAAARYPSYGTLQTTTSSGVLNVVINNTYSTINLFDLHVQSDLANLIETLQANDTDIRVVVFSSANKQFFIGHIDVEYFLPGYASPLPLYDPGFPDMLFPVALLWNITQLPQATIAVVEGRTRGIGNEFLMSCDMRFASTAPSVLFAQLETSLGVNPGAGGGMYLSRLIGRGRAFEYVLSSADVDARTAARVGWVNRAFDSPRALHQYVQALAARIALFPAAGIIATKAGINAVSRPAREVIVKEAQDVIAALIGTPAVQGAFERFIRVTNNQSIGPVELNYGEEVGRLFA
;
A
#
# COMPACT_ATOMS: atom_id res chain seq x y z
N MET A 1 66.60 -37.08 -7.88
CA MET A 1 67.02 -35.67 -7.77
C MET A 1 65.80 -34.85 -7.36
N LEU A 2 65.88 -34.17 -6.20
CA LEU A 2 64.98 -33.16 -5.60
C LEU A 2 63.45 -33.42 -5.66
N ARG A 3 62.66 -33.76 -4.63
CA ARG A 3 62.51 -33.38 -3.20
C ARG A 3 62.33 -31.88 -2.92
N GLY A 4 61.13 -31.54 -2.39
CA GLY A 4 60.73 -30.25 -1.79
C GLY A 4 59.70 -29.51 -2.64
N LEU A 5 58.58 -28.96 -2.16
CA LEU A 5 58.01 -28.73 -0.82
C LEU A 5 56.53 -28.40 -1.08
N PHE A 6 55.59 -29.24 -0.64
CA PHE A 6 54.18 -28.84 -0.48
C PHE A 6 53.85 -28.99 1.01
N THR A 7 53.90 -27.88 1.72
CA THR A 7 53.49 -27.80 3.12
C THR A 7 52.48 -26.66 3.28
N LEU A 8 51.43 -26.99 4.03
CA LEU A 8 50.33 -26.18 4.53
C LEU A 8 50.62 -24.68 4.69
N ALA A 9 49.70 -23.86 4.17
CA ALA A 9 49.31 -22.61 4.79
C ALA A 9 47.78 -22.56 4.84
N ALA A 10 47.22 -23.01 5.97
CA ALA A 10 45.90 -22.58 6.40
C ALA A 10 46.00 -21.08 6.74
N LEU A 11 45.21 -20.24 6.10
CA LEU A 11 45.00 -18.86 6.56
C LEU A 11 43.62 -18.38 6.13
N VAL A 12 42.73 -18.32 7.11
CA VAL A 12 41.64 -17.35 7.24
C VAL A 12 40.67 -17.33 6.04
N ILE A 13 39.64 -18.19 6.12
CA ILE A 13 38.33 -17.83 5.57
C ILE A 13 37.94 -16.59 6.36
N GLY A 14 38.25 -15.43 5.79
CA GLY A 14 37.83 -14.16 6.33
C GLY A 14 36.32 -14.21 6.46
N LEU A 15 35.83 -13.99 7.68
CA LEU A 15 34.61 -13.23 7.87
C LEU A 15 34.78 -11.95 7.05
N LEU A 16 34.38 -12.00 5.78
CA LEU A 16 33.97 -10.80 5.09
C LEU A 16 32.89 -10.20 5.97
N PRO A 17 33.04 -8.94 6.40
CA PRO A 17 32.04 -8.34 7.23
C PRO A 17 30.73 -8.44 6.46
N LEU A 18 29.70 -8.94 7.14
CA LEU A 18 28.34 -8.47 6.95
C LEU A 18 28.40 -6.94 7.09
N LEU A 19 28.89 -6.26 6.05
CA LEU A 19 28.73 -4.83 5.87
C LEU A 19 27.23 -4.67 5.77
N SER A 20 26.68 -4.24 6.89
CA SER A 20 25.29 -4.37 7.23
C SER A 20 24.42 -3.78 6.13
N ALA A 21 23.50 -4.59 5.61
CA ALA A 21 22.28 -4.17 4.93
C ALA A 21 21.52 -3.04 5.67
N ALA A 22 21.85 -2.79 6.95
CA ALA A 22 21.32 -1.74 7.81
C ALA A 22 21.72 -0.29 7.43
N ALA A 23 22.60 -0.06 6.46
CA ALA A 23 23.11 1.31 6.18
C ALA A 23 22.42 2.06 5.03
N ARG A 24 21.48 1.46 4.29
CA ARG A 24 20.87 2.10 3.09
C ARG A 24 19.55 2.84 3.36
N TYR A 25 18.75 2.35 4.29
CA TYR A 25 17.47 2.96 4.65
C TYR A 25 17.54 3.44 6.10
N PRO A 26 17.06 4.65 6.43
CA PRO A 26 17.01 5.12 7.80
C PRO A 26 16.06 4.24 8.64
N SER A 27 16.18 4.34 9.96
CA SER A 27 15.16 3.81 10.85
C SER A 27 13.91 4.67 10.73
N TYR A 28 12.79 4.06 10.39
CA TYR A 28 11.48 4.70 10.36
C TYR A 28 10.72 4.45 11.66
N GLY A 29 9.74 5.29 11.98
CA GLY A 29 8.87 5.09 13.15
C GLY A 29 7.81 4.00 12.91
N THR A 30 7.30 3.92 11.68
CA THR A 30 6.15 3.11 11.30
C THR A 30 6.46 2.08 10.21
N LEU A 31 7.67 2.07 9.65
CA LEU A 31 8.12 1.10 8.64
C LEU A 31 9.31 0.29 9.15
N GLN A 32 9.29 -1.02 8.91
CA GLN A 32 10.44 -1.89 9.14
C GLN A 32 10.96 -2.38 7.80
N THR A 33 12.24 -2.14 7.53
CA THR A 33 12.86 -2.47 6.25
C THR A 33 13.90 -3.57 6.42
N THR A 34 13.87 -4.56 5.51
CA THR A 34 14.95 -5.56 5.40
C THR A 34 15.30 -5.76 3.94
N THR A 35 16.59 -5.80 3.62
CA THR A 35 17.06 -6.04 2.26
C THR A 35 17.74 -7.40 2.15
N SER A 36 17.49 -8.09 1.05
CA SER A 36 18.17 -9.35 0.73
C SER A 36 18.14 -9.58 -0.78
N SER A 37 19.31 -9.83 -1.37
CA SER A 37 19.46 -10.23 -2.78
C SER A 37 18.63 -9.39 -3.76
N GLY A 38 18.62 -8.08 -3.55
CA GLY A 38 17.92 -7.14 -4.44
C GLY A 38 16.41 -7.00 -4.22
N VAL A 39 15.89 -7.59 -3.15
CA VAL A 39 14.52 -7.41 -2.66
C VAL A 39 14.55 -6.57 -1.39
N LEU A 40 13.71 -5.54 -1.33
CA LEU A 40 13.42 -4.77 -0.12
C LEU A 40 12.05 -5.22 0.42
N ASN A 41 12.02 -5.78 1.62
CA ASN A 41 10.77 -6.00 2.34
C ASN A 41 10.49 -4.78 3.22
N VAL A 42 9.27 -4.26 3.13
CA VAL A 42 8.76 -3.13 3.89
C VAL A 42 7.54 -3.62 4.66
N VAL A 43 7.67 -3.68 5.99
CA VAL A 43 6.58 -4.05 6.89
C VAL A 43 6.02 -2.77 7.49
N ILE A 44 4.76 -2.46 7.20
CA ILE A 44 4.04 -1.36 7.83
C ILE A 44 3.66 -1.81 9.25
N ASN A 45 4.12 -1.05 10.24
CA ASN A 45 3.90 -1.29 11.65
C ASN A 45 3.61 0.04 12.35
N ASN A 46 2.45 0.63 12.05
CA ASN A 46 2.00 1.84 12.72
C ASN A 46 1.52 1.49 14.15
N THR A 47 2.36 1.77 15.15
CA THR A 47 2.03 1.55 16.56
C THR A 47 1.16 2.66 17.17
N TYR A 48 0.94 3.76 16.46
CA TYR A 48 0.04 4.84 16.87
C TYR A 48 -1.43 4.48 16.67
N SER A 49 -1.73 3.47 15.83
CA SER A 49 -3.09 3.02 15.55
C SER A 49 -3.22 1.50 15.60
N THR A 50 -4.29 1.02 16.24
CA THR A 50 -4.59 -0.43 16.28
C THR A 50 -5.14 -0.99 14.96
N ILE A 51 -5.44 -0.13 13.98
CA ILE A 51 -5.94 -0.52 12.65
C ILE A 51 -4.94 -0.24 11.53
N ASN A 52 -3.68 0.07 11.87
CA ASN A 52 -2.63 0.44 10.93
C ASN A 52 -3.06 1.60 10.01
N LEU A 53 -3.60 2.66 10.62
CA LEU A 53 -4.14 3.84 9.95
C LEU A 53 -3.09 4.50 9.04
N PHE A 54 -3.52 5.02 7.88
CA PHE A 54 -2.66 5.79 6.99
C PHE A 54 -2.59 7.26 7.43
N ASP A 55 -1.98 7.47 8.59
CA ASP A 55 -1.80 8.77 9.24
C ASP A 55 -0.50 9.46 8.80
N LEU A 56 -0.17 10.58 9.44
CA LEU A 56 0.96 11.44 9.13
C LEU A 56 2.29 10.73 9.39
N HIS A 57 2.33 9.78 10.33
CA HIS A 57 3.53 9.04 10.65
C HIS A 57 3.85 8.06 9.52
N VAL A 58 2.84 7.30 9.08
CA VAL A 58 2.99 6.41 7.91
C VAL A 58 3.27 7.21 6.65
N GLN A 59 2.58 8.32 6.42
CA GLN A 59 2.78 9.17 5.25
C GLN A 59 4.20 9.76 5.20
N SER A 60 4.70 10.28 6.32
CA SER A 60 6.05 10.84 6.41
C SER A 60 7.14 9.79 6.16
N ASP A 61 7.05 8.63 6.80
CA ASP A 61 8.03 7.56 6.62
C ASP A 61 8.00 7.01 5.19
N LEU A 62 6.79 6.85 4.63
CA LEU A 62 6.61 6.39 3.26
C LEU A 62 7.14 7.40 2.23
N ALA A 63 6.95 8.71 2.45
CA ALA A 63 7.49 9.76 1.59
C ALA A 63 9.01 9.66 1.48
N ASN A 64 9.70 9.56 2.63
CA ASN A 64 11.16 9.42 2.65
C ASN A 64 11.64 8.11 2.00
N LEU A 65 10.93 7.00 2.23
CA LEU A 65 11.25 5.72 1.59
C LEU A 65 11.10 5.80 0.06
N ILE A 66 10.01 6.39 -0.43
CA ILE A 66 9.74 6.58 -1.85
C ILE A 66 10.83 7.44 -2.50
N GLU A 67 11.18 8.57 -1.89
CA GLU A 67 12.25 9.45 -2.37
C GLU A 67 13.57 8.68 -2.51
N THR A 68 13.92 7.88 -1.49
CA THR A 68 15.13 7.03 -1.50
C THR A 68 15.10 6.01 -2.64
N LEU A 69 13.96 5.38 -2.89
CA LEU A 69 13.79 4.40 -3.98
C LEU A 69 13.80 5.05 -5.38
N GLN A 70 13.32 6.28 -5.50
CA GLN A 70 13.28 7.05 -6.75
C GLN A 70 14.64 7.62 -7.16
N ALA A 71 15.61 7.70 -6.25
CA ALA A 71 16.97 8.21 -6.50
C ALA A 71 17.84 7.29 -7.39
N ASN A 72 17.25 6.60 -8.37
CA ASN A 72 17.88 5.60 -9.25
C ASN A 72 18.52 4.43 -8.51
N ASP A 73 17.86 3.95 -7.46
CA ASP A 73 18.24 2.72 -6.78
C ASP A 73 18.03 1.50 -7.70
N THR A 74 19.08 1.14 -8.43
CA THR A 74 19.15 -0.07 -9.26
C THR A 74 19.66 -1.29 -8.49
N ASP A 75 20.00 -1.10 -7.21
CA ASP A 75 20.44 -2.12 -6.27
C ASP A 75 19.28 -2.80 -5.53
N ILE A 76 18.07 -2.26 -5.64
CA ILE A 76 16.79 -2.90 -5.37
C ILE A 76 16.01 -3.04 -6.68
N ARG A 77 15.43 -4.23 -6.89
CA ARG A 77 14.63 -4.57 -8.08
C ARG A 77 13.18 -4.80 -7.72
N VAL A 78 12.92 -5.22 -6.48
CA VAL A 78 11.58 -5.56 -5.98
C VAL A 78 11.39 -4.94 -4.61
N VAL A 79 10.24 -4.32 -4.38
CA VAL A 79 9.77 -3.87 -3.08
C VAL A 79 8.53 -4.68 -2.70
N VAL A 80 8.56 -5.31 -1.53
CA VAL A 80 7.46 -6.11 -1.01
C VAL A 80 6.86 -5.40 0.20
N PHE A 81 5.64 -4.91 0.07
CA PHE A 81 4.88 -4.28 1.15
C PHE A 81 4.03 -5.33 1.89
N SER A 82 4.07 -5.30 3.21
CA SER A 82 3.28 -6.16 4.09
C SER A 82 2.90 -5.40 5.37
N SER A 83 2.08 -6.00 6.22
CA SER A 83 1.69 -5.41 7.52
C SER A 83 2.13 -6.29 8.68
N ALA A 84 2.63 -5.66 9.74
CA ALA A 84 2.88 -6.31 11.02
C ALA A 84 1.56 -6.62 11.75
N ASN A 85 0.52 -5.82 11.50
CA ASN A 85 -0.80 -6.01 12.07
C ASN A 85 -1.54 -7.16 11.37
N LYS A 86 -1.96 -8.17 12.15
CA LYS A 86 -2.62 -9.39 11.63
C LYS A 86 -4.10 -9.22 11.31
N GLN A 87 -4.71 -8.11 11.72
CA GLN A 87 -6.11 -7.81 11.44
C GLN A 87 -6.28 -6.78 10.33
N PHE A 88 -5.30 -5.91 10.11
CA PHE A 88 -5.33 -4.80 9.16
C PHE A 88 -4.04 -4.72 8.33
N PHE A 89 -4.18 -4.63 7.01
CA PHE A 89 -3.08 -4.16 6.17
C PHE A 89 -2.95 -2.65 6.31
N ILE A 90 -3.99 -1.89 5.96
CA ILE A 90 -4.16 -0.45 6.23
C ILE A 90 -5.66 -0.25 6.41
N GLY A 91 -6.14 0.19 7.58
CA GLY A 91 -7.57 0.38 7.84
C GLY A 91 -8.22 1.32 6.85
N HIS A 92 -7.83 2.60 6.90
CA HIS A 92 -8.19 3.67 5.97
C HIS A 92 -7.26 4.87 6.23
N ILE A 93 -7.51 6.00 5.57
CA ILE A 93 -6.84 7.28 5.90
C ILE A 93 -7.35 7.80 7.24
N ASP A 94 -6.52 8.50 8.01
CA ASP A 94 -7.04 9.24 9.16
C ASP A 94 -8.06 10.27 8.69
N VAL A 95 -9.35 10.06 8.99
CA VAL A 95 -10.38 10.97 8.48
C VAL A 95 -10.45 12.29 9.25
N GLU A 96 -9.74 12.40 10.38
CA GLU A 96 -9.60 13.67 11.11
C GLU A 96 -8.86 14.72 10.28
N TYR A 97 -8.05 14.33 9.29
CA TYR A 97 -7.44 15.26 8.31
C TYR A 97 -8.44 16.20 7.64
N PHE A 98 -9.69 15.74 7.51
CA PHE A 98 -10.73 16.45 6.79
C PHE A 98 -11.64 17.27 7.70
N LEU A 99 -11.45 17.23 9.02
CA LEU A 99 -12.25 18.01 9.95
C LEU A 99 -11.83 19.50 9.94
N PRO A 100 -12.79 20.43 10.11
CA PRO A 100 -12.48 21.84 10.27
C PRO A 100 -11.51 22.08 11.43
N GLY A 101 -10.42 22.81 11.16
CA GLY A 101 -9.43 23.18 12.17
C GLY A 101 -8.33 22.16 12.41
N TYR A 102 -8.33 21.01 11.72
CA TYR A 102 -7.19 20.10 11.75
C TYR A 102 -5.96 20.76 11.10
N ALA A 103 -4.87 20.86 11.86
CA ALA A 103 -3.61 21.42 11.39
C ALA A 103 -2.59 20.28 11.22
N SER A 104 -2.51 19.73 10.00
CA SER A 104 -1.49 18.73 9.68
C SER A 104 -0.11 19.38 9.66
N PRO A 105 0.93 18.74 10.26
CA PRO A 105 2.31 19.18 10.07
C PRO A 105 2.84 18.86 8.66
N LEU A 106 2.14 18.01 7.91
CA LEU A 106 2.46 17.70 6.51
C LEU A 106 1.80 18.72 5.57
N PRO A 107 2.41 19.00 4.41
CA PRO A 107 1.80 19.91 3.44
C PRO A 107 0.49 19.31 2.90
N LEU A 108 -0.48 20.17 2.60
CA LEU A 108 -1.74 19.74 2.00
C LEU A 108 -1.54 19.14 0.61
N TYR A 109 -0.64 19.74 -0.17
CA TYR A 109 -0.26 19.32 -1.52
C TYR A 109 1.19 18.86 -1.55
N ASP A 110 1.51 17.94 -2.45
CA ASP A 110 2.86 17.43 -2.60
C ASP A 110 3.80 18.47 -3.26
N PRO A 111 5.04 18.68 -2.76
CA PRO A 111 5.98 19.61 -3.37
C PRO A 111 6.39 19.25 -4.82
N GLY A 112 6.41 17.97 -5.17
CA GLY A 112 6.70 17.47 -6.51
C GLY A 112 5.46 17.43 -7.43
N PHE A 113 4.26 17.39 -6.85
CA PHE A 113 2.98 17.45 -7.54
C PHE A 113 2.06 18.49 -6.86
N PRO A 114 2.25 19.79 -7.12
CA PRO A 114 1.55 20.86 -6.41
C PRO A 114 0.03 20.89 -6.67
N ASP A 115 -0.44 20.12 -7.65
CA ASP A 115 -1.85 19.91 -7.97
C ASP A 115 -2.47 18.71 -7.24
N MET A 116 -1.68 17.90 -6.54
CA MET A 116 -2.09 16.63 -5.93
C MET A 116 -1.98 16.68 -4.41
N LEU A 117 -3.04 16.22 -3.72
CA LEU A 117 -3.02 16.10 -2.26
C LEU A 117 -1.88 15.16 -1.85
N PHE A 118 -1.17 15.51 -0.78
CA PHE A 118 0.00 14.77 -0.32
C PHE A 118 -0.20 13.24 -0.21
N PRO A 119 -1.24 12.71 0.48
CA PRO A 119 -1.46 11.25 0.54
C PRO A 119 -1.73 10.61 -0.83
N VAL A 120 -2.37 11.33 -1.75
CA VAL A 120 -2.63 10.85 -3.12
C VAL A 120 -1.34 10.80 -3.94
N ALA A 121 -0.46 11.79 -3.76
CA ALA A 121 0.85 11.82 -4.40
C ALA A 121 1.76 10.67 -3.96
N LEU A 122 1.70 10.25 -2.69
CA LEU A 122 2.43 9.07 -2.23
C LEU A 122 2.01 7.81 -3.02
N LEU A 123 0.71 7.60 -3.19
CA LEU A 123 0.21 6.45 -3.94
C LEU A 123 0.57 6.55 -5.43
N TRP A 124 0.43 7.75 -6.02
CA TRP A 124 0.88 8.00 -7.38
C TRP A 124 2.37 7.68 -7.55
N ASN A 125 3.21 8.10 -6.60
CA ASN A 125 4.65 7.84 -6.63
C ASN A 125 5.01 6.36 -6.52
N ILE A 126 4.24 5.54 -5.80
CA ILE A 126 4.41 4.07 -5.79
C ILE A 126 4.28 3.52 -7.22
N THR A 127 3.33 4.04 -8.01
CA THR A 127 3.18 3.62 -9.42
C THR A 127 4.34 4.05 -10.31
N GLN A 128 5.10 5.08 -9.90
CA GLN A 128 6.28 5.57 -10.62
C GLN A 128 7.58 4.88 -10.18
N LEU A 129 7.56 4.07 -9.11
CA LEU A 129 8.77 3.42 -8.63
C LEU A 129 9.41 2.56 -9.74
N PRO A 130 10.73 2.68 -9.97
CA PRO A 130 11.43 1.90 -10.98
C PRO A 130 11.49 0.40 -10.63
N GLN A 131 11.34 0.06 -9.36
CA GLN A 131 11.26 -1.31 -8.86
C GLN A 131 9.88 -1.92 -9.10
N ALA A 132 9.83 -3.25 -9.22
CA ALA A 132 8.57 -3.98 -9.16
C ALA A 132 8.01 -3.93 -7.73
N THR A 133 6.73 -3.62 -7.56
CA THR A 133 6.08 -3.53 -6.25
C THR A 133 5.08 -4.66 -6.04
N ILE A 134 5.17 -5.34 -4.90
CA ILE A 134 4.29 -6.45 -4.52
C ILE A 134 3.66 -6.14 -3.16
N ALA A 135 2.34 -6.25 -3.06
CA ALA A 135 1.64 -6.17 -1.78
C ALA A 135 1.21 -7.56 -1.30
N VAL A 136 1.50 -7.86 -0.03
CA VAL A 136 1.13 -9.09 0.68
C VAL A 136 0.04 -8.75 1.70
N VAL A 137 -1.17 -9.25 1.45
CA VAL A 137 -2.37 -8.85 2.20
C VAL A 137 -2.83 -9.97 3.11
N GLU A 138 -2.74 -9.72 4.42
CA GLU A 138 -3.12 -10.68 5.48
C GLU A 138 -4.12 -10.08 6.48
N GLY A 139 -4.58 -8.85 6.23
CA GLY A 139 -5.61 -8.18 7.02
C GLY A 139 -6.47 -7.25 6.17
N ARG A 140 -7.45 -6.62 6.81
CA ARG A 140 -8.43 -5.72 6.22
C ARG A 140 -7.75 -4.53 5.55
N THR A 141 -8.31 -4.08 4.45
CA THR A 141 -7.80 -2.93 3.74
C THR A 141 -8.91 -2.18 3.02
N ARG A 142 -9.12 -0.92 3.43
CA ARG A 142 -10.23 -0.12 2.92
C ARG A 142 -9.78 1.29 2.52
N GLY A 143 -10.57 1.91 1.65
CA GLY A 143 -10.33 3.24 1.10
C GLY A 143 -8.89 3.38 0.60
N ILE A 144 -8.15 4.37 1.11
CA ILE A 144 -6.75 4.60 0.72
C ILE A 144 -5.84 3.37 0.89
N GLY A 145 -6.15 2.48 1.84
CA GLY A 145 -5.41 1.22 1.98
C GLY A 145 -5.59 0.32 0.75
N ASN A 146 -6.80 0.25 0.21
CA ASN A 146 -7.08 -0.47 -1.02
C ASN A 146 -6.47 0.23 -2.25
N GLU A 147 -6.50 1.56 -2.27
CA GLU A 147 -5.84 2.37 -3.31
C GLU A 147 -4.32 2.17 -3.29
N PHE A 148 -3.71 2.01 -2.10
CA PHE A 148 -2.30 1.68 -1.94
C PHE A 148 -1.99 0.33 -2.61
N LEU A 149 -2.83 -0.69 -2.37
CA LEU A 149 -2.67 -1.99 -3.00
C LEU A 149 -2.74 -1.91 -4.52
N MET A 150 -3.69 -1.14 -5.05
CA MET A 150 -3.86 -0.97 -6.50
C MET A 150 -2.77 -0.10 -7.13
N SER A 151 -2.07 0.69 -6.33
CA SER A 151 -0.88 1.43 -6.74
C SER A 151 0.37 0.53 -6.81
N CYS A 152 0.35 -0.64 -6.17
CA CYS A 152 1.36 -1.67 -6.36
C CYS A 152 1.15 -2.44 -7.67
N ASP A 153 2.23 -2.95 -8.29
CA ASP A 153 2.15 -3.70 -9.55
C ASP A 153 1.42 -5.03 -9.37
N MET A 154 1.61 -5.69 -8.22
CA MET A 154 1.05 -7.00 -7.90
C MET A 154 0.50 -7.07 -6.48
N ARG A 155 -0.59 -7.81 -6.28
CA ARG A 155 -1.29 -8.00 -5.01
C ARG A 155 -1.57 -9.48 -4.78
N PHE A 156 -1.17 -10.01 -3.62
CA PHE A 156 -1.44 -11.39 -3.24
C PHE A 156 -2.02 -11.43 -1.83
N ALA A 157 -3.06 -12.24 -1.65
CA ALA A 157 -3.84 -12.25 -0.43
C ALA A 157 -3.86 -13.64 0.23
N SER A 158 -3.94 -13.70 1.55
CA SER A 158 -4.35 -14.93 2.23
C SER A 158 -5.88 -15.02 2.27
N THR A 159 -6.43 -16.22 2.39
CA THR A 159 -7.89 -16.41 2.55
C THR A 159 -8.32 -16.41 4.02
N ALA A 160 -7.54 -15.79 4.91
CA ALA A 160 -7.94 -15.64 6.29
C ALA A 160 -9.23 -14.79 6.37
N PRO A 161 -10.15 -15.05 7.30
CA PRO A 161 -11.39 -14.26 7.44
C PRO A 161 -11.15 -12.77 7.73
N SER A 162 -9.96 -12.42 8.21
CA SER A 162 -9.53 -11.03 8.40
C SER A 162 -9.22 -10.30 7.09
N VAL A 163 -9.12 -10.98 5.95
CA VAL A 163 -8.75 -10.35 4.68
C VAL A 163 -10.00 -9.91 3.94
N LEU A 164 -10.31 -8.63 4.10
CA LEU A 164 -11.45 -7.95 3.48
C LEU A 164 -10.98 -6.70 2.74
N PHE A 165 -11.55 -6.47 1.55
CA PHE A 165 -11.24 -5.34 0.68
C PHE A 165 -12.50 -4.48 0.50
N ALA A 166 -12.38 -3.16 0.63
CA ALA A 166 -13.49 -2.26 0.32
C ALA A 166 -13.02 -0.88 -0.17
N GLN A 167 -13.90 -0.18 -0.87
CA GLN A 167 -13.86 1.26 -1.11
C GLN A 167 -15.02 1.86 -0.33
N LEU A 168 -14.73 2.48 0.83
CA LEU A 168 -15.74 2.88 1.81
C LEU A 168 -16.32 4.28 1.56
N GLU A 169 -15.68 5.05 0.69
CA GLU A 169 -15.84 6.48 0.50
C GLU A 169 -17.25 6.88 0.11
N THR A 170 -17.93 6.07 -0.71
CA THR A 170 -19.29 6.39 -1.17
C THR A 170 -20.28 6.43 -0.03
N SER A 171 -20.13 5.59 1.00
CA SER A 171 -20.99 5.66 2.19
C SER A 171 -20.79 6.97 2.99
N LEU A 172 -19.62 7.61 2.86
CA LEU A 172 -19.31 8.91 3.45
C LEU A 172 -19.72 10.08 2.55
N GLY A 173 -20.29 9.79 1.38
CA GLY A 173 -20.75 10.78 0.41
C GLY A 173 -19.64 11.36 -0.48
N VAL A 174 -18.51 10.67 -0.60
CA VAL A 174 -17.39 11.08 -1.46
C VAL A 174 -16.94 9.94 -2.39
N ASN A 175 -16.21 10.26 -3.45
CA ASN A 175 -15.57 9.26 -4.31
C ASN A 175 -14.24 8.76 -3.69
N PRO A 176 -13.73 7.59 -4.11
CA PRO A 176 -12.34 7.21 -3.84
C PRO A 176 -11.39 8.28 -4.41
N GLY A 177 -10.59 8.89 -3.54
CA GLY A 177 -9.85 10.12 -3.84
C GLY A 177 -8.45 9.89 -4.43
N ALA A 178 -7.91 8.67 -4.37
CA ALA A 178 -6.58 8.33 -4.89
C ALA A 178 -6.63 7.36 -6.09
N GLY A 179 -7.72 7.42 -6.86
CA GLY A 179 -7.89 6.63 -8.08
C GLY A 179 -8.61 5.30 -7.87
N GLY A 180 -9.14 5.01 -6.69
CA GLY A 180 -9.72 3.72 -6.33
C GLY A 180 -10.75 3.19 -7.33
N GLY A 181 -11.73 4.02 -7.72
CA GLY A 181 -12.73 3.64 -8.72
C GLY A 181 -12.14 3.41 -10.11
N MET A 182 -11.12 4.18 -10.48
CA MET A 182 -10.48 4.16 -11.80
C MET A 182 -9.56 2.95 -11.98
N TYR A 183 -8.77 2.59 -10.97
CA TYR A 183 -7.98 1.37 -10.98
C TYR A 183 -8.90 0.14 -10.93
N LEU A 184 -9.88 0.15 -10.03
CA LEU A 184 -10.73 -1.02 -9.83
C LEU A 184 -11.56 -1.33 -11.08
N SER A 185 -12.15 -0.32 -11.73
CA SER A 185 -12.89 -0.50 -12.98
C SER A 185 -12.06 -1.11 -14.12
N ARG A 186 -10.75 -0.82 -14.19
CA ARG A 186 -9.82 -1.45 -15.15
C ARG A 186 -9.46 -2.88 -14.76
N LEU A 187 -9.39 -3.19 -13.46
CA LEU A 187 -9.05 -4.52 -12.94
C LEU A 187 -10.21 -5.52 -13.04
N ILE A 188 -11.41 -5.11 -12.64
CA ILE A 188 -12.55 -6.04 -12.43
C ILE A 188 -13.73 -5.80 -13.39
N GLY A 189 -13.62 -4.77 -14.23
CA GLY A 189 -14.67 -4.33 -15.16
C GLY A 189 -15.69 -3.38 -14.53
N ARG A 190 -16.30 -2.55 -15.38
CA ARG A 190 -17.21 -1.45 -14.99
C ARG A 190 -18.35 -1.88 -14.06
N GLY A 191 -19.06 -2.96 -14.38
CA GLY A 191 -20.25 -3.38 -13.62
C GLY A 191 -19.92 -3.73 -12.18
N ARG A 192 -18.88 -4.55 -11.97
CA ARG A 192 -18.43 -4.96 -10.64
C ARG A 192 -17.81 -3.80 -9.86
N ALA A 193 -17.12 -2.88 -10.54
CA ALA A 193 -16.62 -1.68 -9.88
C ALA A 193 -17.78 -0.84 -9.32
N PHE A 194 -18.89 -0.65 -10.06
CA PHE A 194 -20.07 0.01 -9.49
C PHE A 194 -20.67 -0.77 -8.33
N GLU A 195 -20.80 -2.10 -8.45
CA GLU A 195 -21.30 -2.94 -7.37
C GLU A 195 -20.52 -2.72 -6.07
N TYR A 196 -19.19 -2.85 -6.08
CA TYR A 196 -18.39 -2.78 -4.86
C TYR A 196 -18.12 -1.36 -4.37
N VAL A 197 -17.89 -0.39 -5.27
CA VAL A 197 -17.59 0.99 -4.86
C VAL A 197 -18.84 1.70 -4.36
N LEU A 198 -19.98 1.58 -5.07
CA LEU A 198 -21.20 2.29 -4.65
C LEU A 198 -21.84 1.69 -3.40
N SER A 199 -21.72 0.38 -3.20
CA SER A 199 -22.24 -0.28 -2.00
C SER A 199 -21.31 -0.15 -0.79
N SER A 200 -20.03 0.19 -1.01
CA SER A 200 -18.99 0.13 0.01
C SER A 200 -18.88 -1.23 0.72
N ALA A 201 -19.25 -2.31 0.02
CA ALA A 201 -19.25 -3.66 0.57
C ALA A 201 -17.83 -4.20 0.77
N ASP A 202 -17.67 -4.98 1.83
CA ASP A 202 -16.47 -5.79 2.04
C ASP A 202 -16.45 -6.98 1.07
N VAL A 203 -15.29 -7.23 0.48
CA VAL A 203 -15.06 -8.35 -0.44
C VAL A 203 -13.99 -9.27 0.13
N ASP A 204 -14.28 -10.57 0.19
CA ASP A 204 -13.35 -11.58 0.66
C ASP A 204 -12.22 -11.86 -0.35
N ALA A 205 -11.09 -12.42 0.11
CA ALA A 205 -9.93 -12.69 -0.74
C ALA A 205 -10.19 -13.63 -1.93
N ARG A 206 -11.05 -14.65 -1.80
CA ARG A 206 -11.36 -15.57 -2.90
C ARG A 206 -12.17 -14.85 -3.97
N THR A 207 -13.15 -14.05 -3.56
CA THR A 207 -13.93 -13.21 -4.47
C THR A 207 -13.04 -12.16 -5.12
N ALA A 208 -12.21 -11.45 -4.36
CA ALA A 208 -11.24 -10.47 -4.87
C ALA A 208 -10.32 -11.08 -5.94
N ALA A 209 -9.80 -12.30 -5.73
CA ALA A 209 -8.99 -13.01 -6.72
C ALA A 209 -9.81 -13.42 -7.95
N ARG A 210 -11.03 -13.95 -7.76
CA ARG A 210 -11.93 -14.39 -8.84
C ARG A 210 -12.30 -13.25 -9.78
N VAL A 211 -12.49 -12.04 -9.25
CA VAL A 211 -12.89 -10.88 -10.06
C VAL A 211 -11.71 -10.11 -10.66
N GLY A 212 -10.48 -10.34 -10.17
CA GLY A 212 -9.26 -9.68 -10.64
C GLY A 212 -8.78 -8.50 -9.78
N TRP A 213 -9.35 -8.28 -8.60
CA TRP A 213 -8.92 -7.21 -7.69
C TRP A 213 -7.52 -7.50 -7.12
N VAL A 214 -7.29 -8.75 -6.70
CA VAL A 214 -5.94 -9.26 -6.36
C VAL A 214 -5.51 -10.30 -7.39
N ASN A 215 -4.20 -10.47 -7.59
CA ASN A 215 -3.68 -11.41 -8.58
C ASN A 215 -4.01 -12.85 -8.21
N ARG A 216 -3.90 -13.21 -6.92
CA ARG A 216 -4.28 -14.53 -6.37
C ARG A 216 -4.56 -14.46 -4.87
N ALA A 217 -5.37 -15.41 -4.41
CA ALA A 217 -5.56 -15.71 -2.99
C ALA A 217 -4.99 -17.10 -2.66
N PHE A 218 -4.45 -17.25 -1.45
CA PHE A 218 -3.78 -18.45 -0.96
C PHE A 218 -4.42 -18.95 0.34
N ASP A 219 -4.60 -20.26 0.46
CA ASP A 219 -5.29 -20.87 1.60
C ASP A 219 -4.54 -20.75 2.93
N SER A 220 -3.26 -20.38 2.90
CA SER A 220 -2.48 -20.11 4.12
C SER A 220 -1.46 -18.98 3.94
N PRO A 221 -1.17 -18.21 5.01
CA PRO A 221 -0.04 -17.29 5.10
C PRO A 221 1.26 -17.89 4.57
N ARG A 222 1.60 -19.11 4.99
CA ARG A 222 2.85 -19.77 4.58
C ARG A 222 2.95 -19.92 3.06
N ALA A 223 1.88 -20.41 2.42
CA ALA A 223 1.85 -20.59 0.96
C ALA A 223 1.95 -19.25 0.23
N LEU A 224 1.27 -18.21 0.73
CA LEU A 224 1.37 -16.84 0.23
C LEU A 224 2.81 -16.33 0.28
N HIS A 225 3.45 -16.38 1.45
CA HIS A 225 4.81 -15.89 1.66
C HIS A 225 5.83 -16.66 0.81
N GLN A 226 5.73 -17.98 0.74
CA GLN A 226 6.59 -18.81 -0.11
C GLN A 226 6.45 -18.43 -1.60
N TYR A 227 5.23 -18.20 -2.06
CA TYR A 227 4.97 -17.79 -3.44
C TYR A 227 5.59 -16.42 -3.76
N VAL A 228 5.34 -15.43 -2.89
CA VAL A 228 5.84 -14.06 -3.06
C VAL A 228 7.36 -14.02 -2.98
N GLN A 229 7.98 -14.74 -2.04
CA GLN A 229 9.44 -14.82 -1.94
C GLN A 229 10.05 -15.40 -3.22
N ALA A 230 9.49 -16.49 -3.76
CA ALA A 230 9.99 -17.09 -5.00
C ALA A 230 9.83 -16.15 -6.20
N LEU A 231 8.69 -15.43 -6.30
CA LEU A 231 8.44 -14.47 -7.36
C LEU A 231 9.40 -13.26 -7.26
N ALA A 232 9.54 -12.67 -6.07
CA ALA A 232 10.43 -11.54 -5.84
C ALA A 232 11.89 -11.92 -6.12
N ALA A 233 12.34 -13.09 -5.64
CA ALA A 233 13.68 -13.61 -5.93
C ALA A 233 13.90 -13.80 -7.43
N ARG A 234 12.90 -14.31 -8.17
CA ARG A 234 12.98 -14.45 -9.63
C ARG A 234 13.14 -13.11 -10.34
N ILE A 235 12.32 -12.12 -9.99
CA ILE A 235 12.37 -10.78 -10.61
C ILE A 235 13.70 -10.09 -10.28
N ALA A 236 14.21 -10.26 -9.06
CA ALA A 236 15.47 -9.67 -8.63
C ALA A 236 16.71 -10.16 -9.41
N LEU A 237 16.61 -11.29 -10.13
CA LEU A 237 17.67 -11.76 -11.04
C LEU A 237 17.81 -10.90 -12.32
N PHE A 238 16.79 -10.12 -12.67
CA PHE A 238 16.74 -9.43 -13.94
C PHE A 238 17.43 -8.07 -13.90
N PRO A 239 18.02 -7.61 -15.02
CA PRO A 239 18.54 -6.25 -15.12
C PRO A 239 17.44 -5.22 -14.83
N ALA A 240 17.73 -4.23 -13.97
CA ALA A 240 16.77 -3.21 -13.55
C ALA A 240 16.12 -2.47 -14.74
N ALA A 241 16.91 -2.18 -15.78
CA ALA A 241 16.41 -1.52 -17.00
C ALA A 241 15.25 -2.28 -17.67
N GLY A 242 15.27 -3.62 -17.65
CA GLY A 242 14.19 -4.44 -18.21
C GLY A 242 12.91 -4.35 -17.39
N ILE A 243 13.03 -4.31 -16.06
CA ILE A 243 11.91 -4.14 -15.13
C ILE A 243 11.27 -2.77 -15.33
N ILE A 244 12.09 -1.71 -15.34
CA ILE A 244 11.67 -0.32 -15.52
C ILE A 244 10.92 -0.16 -16.85
N ALA A 245 11.51 -0.62 -17.96
CA ALA A 245 10.91 -0.49 -19.28
C ALA A 245 9.59 -1.29 -19.40
N THR A 246 9.55 -2.51 -18.85
CA THR A 246 8.34 -3.34 -18.84
C THR A 246 7.21 -2.67 -18.06
N LYS A 247 7.51 -2.18 -16.85
CA LYS A 247 6.56 -1.47 -16.00
C LYS A 247 6.04 -0.19 -16.67
N ALA A 248 6.93 0.61 -17.27
CA ALA A 248 6.56 1.81 -18.00
C ALA A 248 5.59 1.49 -19.16
N GLY A 249 5.88 0.45 -19.95
CA GLY A 249 5.02 0.02 -21.05
C GLY A 249 3.62 -0.43 -20.61
N ILE A 250 3.52 -1.18 -19.51
CA ILE A 250 2.23 -1.60 -18.93
C ILE A 250 1.46 -0.39 -18.38
N ASN A 251 2.12 0.49 -17.62
CA ASN A 251 1.49 1.67 -17.02
C ASN A 251 1.00 2.67 -18.07
N ALA A 252 1.65 2.74 -19.25
CA ALA A 252 1.23 3.62 -20.34
C ALA A 252 -0.20 3.33 -20.85
N VAL A 253 -0.72 2.12 -20.67
CA VAL A 253 -2.06 1.72 -21.13
C VAL A 253 -3.03 1.39 -19.99
N SER A 254 -2.51 1.05 -18.81
CA SER A 254 -3.32 0.53 -17.70
C SER A 254 -3.49 1.51 -16.54
N ARG A 255 -2.59 2.49 -16.37
CA ARG A 255 -2.71 3.46 -15.29
C ARG A 255 -3.71 4.57 -15.66
N PRO A 256 -4.60 5.00 -14.74
CA PRO A 256 -5.37 6.22 -14.93
C PRO A 256 -4.45 7.43 -15.18
N ALA A 257 -4.94 8.39 -15.97
CA ALA A 257 -4.23 9.65 -16.18
C ALA A 257 -4.13 10.44 -14.86
N ARG A 258 -3.02 11.16 -14.65
CA ARG A 258 -2.75 11.90 -13.41
C ARG A 258 -3.86 12.90 -13.13
N GLU A 259 -4.29 13.60 -14.18
CA GLU A 259 -5.27 14.68 -14.13
C GLU A 259 -6.64 14.17 -13.67
N VAL A 260 -6.97 12.92 -13.99
CA VAL A 260 -8.22 12.28 -13.51
C VAL A 260 -8.15 12.04 -12.01
N ILE A 261 -7.02 11.51 -11.50
CA ILE A 261 -6.83 11.26 -10.07
C ILE A 261 -6.78 12.59 -9.29
N VAL A 262 -6.09 13.60 -9.82
CA VAL A 262 -6.07 14.95 -9.25
C VAL A 262 -7.48 15.51 -9.13
N LYS A 263 -8.30 15.36 -10.17
CA LYS A 263 -9.69 15.81 -10.14
C LYS A 263 -10.51 15.05 -9.09
N GLU A 264 -10.37 13.73 -9.01
CA GLU A 264 -11.06 12.91 -7.99
C GLU A 264 -10.70 13.36 -6.57
N ALA A 265 -9.44 13.67 -6.29
CA ALA A 265 -9.00 14.20 -5.00
C ALA A 265 -9.60 15.58 -4.70
N GLN A 266 -9.67 16.46 -5.71
CA GLN A 266 -10.27 17.79 -5.58
C GLN A 266 -11.79 17.72 -5.35
N ASP A 267 -12.48 16.78 -6.00
CA ASP A 267 -13.92 16.56 -5.81
C ASP A 267 -14.24 16.13 -4.36
N VAL A 268 -13.39 15.29 -3.75
CA VAL A 268 -13.51 14.91 -2.33
C VAL A 268 -13.43 16.14 -1.42
N ILE A 269 -12.42 17.01 -1.63
CA ILE A 269 -12.26 18.24 -0.84
C ILE A 269 -13.43 19.19 -1.05
N ALA A 270 -13.88 19.37 -2.29
CA ALA A 270 -15.03 20.21 -2.60
C ALA A 270 -16.31 19.71 -1.94
N ALA A 271 -16.53 18.39 -1.93
CA ALA A 271 -17.68 17.76 -1.27
C ALA A 271 -17.62 17.98 0.26
N LEU A 272 -16.46 17.77 0.87
CA LEU A 272 -16.23 18.00 2.30
C LEU A 272 -16.46 19.45 2.71
N ILE A 273 -16.01 20.42 1.92
CA ILE A 273 -16.20 21.85 2.23
C ILE A 273 -17.65 22.27 2.00
N GLY A 274 -18.24 21.85 0.88
CA GLY A 274 -19.50 22.40 0.37
C GLY A 274 -20.76 21.66 0.78
N THR A 275 -20.66 20.46 1.36
CA THR A 275 -21.83 19.58 1.55
C THR A 275 -22.01 19.19 3.02
N PRO A 276 -22.95 19.81 3.76
CA PRO A 276 -23.20 19.49 5.18
C PRO A 276 -23.51 18.02 5.45
N ALA A 277 -24.17 17.33 4.51
CA ALA A 277 -24.45 15.90 4.64
C ALA A 277 -23.18 15.04 4.66
N VAL A 278 -22.16 15.43 3.88
CA VAL A 278 -20.84 14.76 3.83
C VAL A 278 -20.08 15.02 5.14
N GLN A 279 -20.04 16.28 5.60
CA GLN A 279 -19.42 16.63 6.90
C GLN A 279 -20.02 15.81 8.04
N GLY A 280 -21.36 15.77 8.12
CA GLY A 280 -22.06 14.97 9.12
C GLY A 280 -21.78 13.47 8.99
N ALA A 281 -21.55 12.94 7.78
CA ALA A 281 -21.18 11.54 7.60
C ALA A 281 -19.79 11.24 8.17
N PHE A 282 -18.81 12.12 7.96
CA PHE A 282 -17.47 12.00 8.55
C PHE A 282 -17.50 12.09 10.08
N GLU A 283 -18.24 13.05 10.65
CA GLU A 283 -18.41 13.15 12.10
C GLU A 283 -19.06 11.89 12.71
N ARG A 284 -20.09 11.34 12.03
CA ARG A 284 -20.71 10.08 12.44
C ARG A 284 -19.72 8.92 12.33
N PHE A 285 -18.95 8.84 11.25
CA PHE A 285 -17.92 7.82 11.04
C PHE A 285 -16.92 7.83 12.20
N ILE A 286 -16.34 8.99 12.53
CA ILE A 286 -15.39 9.13 13.64
C ILE A 286 -16.03 8.67 14.95
N ARG A 287 -17.28 9.08 15.22
CA ARG A 287 -17.98 8.70 16.46
C ARG A 287 -18.21 7.18 16.58
N VAL A 288 -18.59 6.49 15.51
CA VAL A 288 -18.94 5.05 15.58
C VAL A 288 -17.74 4.12 15.44
N THR A 289 -16.68 4.57 14.77
CA THR A 289 -15.45 3.79 14.56
C THR A 289 -14.39 4.10 15.62
N ASN A 290 -14.47 5.27 16.26
CA ASN A 290 -13.36 5.88 16.98
C ASN A 290 -12.09 6.02 16.11
N ASN A 291 -12.27 6.14 14.78
CA ASN A 291 -11.34 6.46 13.67
C ASN A 291 -9.98 5.72 13.63
N GLN A 292 -9.26 5.68 14.74
CA GLN A 292 -7.91 5.15 14.86
C GLN A 292 -7.87 3.83 15.64
N SER A 293 -8.99 3.40 16.23
CA SER A 293 -9.06 2.23 17.10
C SER A 293 -9.93 1.11 16.55
N ILE A 294 -9.57 -0.13 16.87
CA ILE A 294 -10.36 -1.31 16.56
C ILE A 294 -11.74 -1.25 17.25
N GLY A 295 -12.79 -1.49 16.47
CA GLY A 295 -14.18 -1.57 16.92
C GLY A 295 -15.02 -2.43 15.99
N PRO A 296 -16.31 -2.64 16.30
CA PRO A 296 -17.20 -3.47 15.48
C PRO A 296 -17.27 -3.01 14.01
N VAL A 297 -17.38 -1.70 13.80
CA VAL A 297 -17.44 -1.10 12.45
C VAL A 297 -16.11 -1.28 11.71
N GLU A 298 -14.97 -1.05 12.37
CA GLU A 298 -13.66 -1.30 11.75
C GLU A 298 -13.42 -2.77 11.40
N LEU A 299 -13.98 -3.69 12.18
CA LEU A 299 -13.83 -5.12 11.92
C LEU A 299 -14.74 -5.62 10.80
N ASN A 300 -15.98 -5.13 10.72
CA ASN A 300 -17.00 -5.67 9.83
C ASN A 300 -17.73 -4.55 9.07
N TYR A 301 -16.96 -3.63 8.48
CA TYR A 301 -17.50 -2.43 7.88
C TYR A 301 -18.64 -2.69 6.90
N GLY A 302 -18.50 -3.68 6.01
CA GLY A 302 -19.55 -4.02 5.03
C GLY A 302 -20.88 -4.42 5.66
N GLU A 303 -20.87 -5.05 6.84
CA GLU A 303 -22.08 -5.45 7.57
C GLU A 303 -22.59 -4.33 8.51
N GLU A 304 -21.68 -3.53 9.04
CA GLU A 304 -21.96 -2.54 10.08
C GLU A 304 -22.11 -1.11 9.54
N VAL A 305 -21.95 -0.89 8.23
CA VAL A 305 -22.06 0.42 7.57
C VAL A 305 -23.39 1.12 7.86
N GLY A 306 -24.46 0.35 8.09
CA GLY A 306 -25.78 0.87 8.49
C GLY A 306 -25.75 1.71 9.77
N ARG A 307 -24.79 1.49 10.68
CA ARG A 307 -24.63 2.30 11.91
C ARG A 307 -24.26 3.75 11.64
N LEU A 308 -23.74 4.09 10.46
CA LEU A 308 -23.48 5.47 10.05
C LEU A 308 -24.75 6.27 9.79
N PHE A 309 -25.89 5.58 9.66
CA PHE A 309 -27.18 6.16 9.26
C PHE A 309 -28.29 5.94 10.30
N ALA A 310 -27.93 5.41 11.47
CA ALA A 310 -28.83 5.15 12.60
C ALA A 310 -28.93 6.34 13.57
#